data_AF-A0A2E2LCI7-F1
#
_entry.id   AF-A0A2E2LCI7-F1
#
_cell.length_a   1.000
_cell.length_b   1.000
_cell.length_c   1.000
_cell.angle_alpha   90.00
_cell.angle_beta   90.00
_cell.angle_gamma   90.00
#
_symmetry.space_group_name_H-M   'P 1'
#
loop_
_entity.id
_entity.type
_entity.pdbx_description
1 polymer ?
#
loop_
_entity_poly.entity_id
_entity_poly.type
_entity_poly.pdbx_seq_one_letter_code
_entity_poly.pdbx_strand_id
1 'polypeptide(L)' 'MERLIASLALGLLMMAGGAWVWLRRSTLFVAVVRGERQLVGKRVGRAFARRQSPRGVGFVGVWMIILGLAMIMIGIASAI' A
#
# COMPACT_ATOMS: atom_id res chain seq x y z
N MET A 1 8.84 -26.47 -5.52
CA MET A 1 9.59 -25.58 -4.60
C MET A 1 9.68 -24.13 -5.10
N GLU A 2 10.02 -23.87 -6.36
CA GLU A 2 10.15 -22.48 -6.87
C GLU A 2 8.90 -21.62 -6.70
N ARG A 3 7.70 -22.18 -6.94
CA ARG A 3 6.42 -21.48 -6.75
C ARG A 3 6.16 -21.08 -5.29
N LEU A 4 6.55 -21.94 -4.34
CA LEU A 4 6.46 -21.66 -2.91
C LEU A 4 7.39 -20.50 -2.53
N ILE A 5 8.65 -20.55 -2.96
CA ILE A 5 9.64 -19.49 -2.70
C ILE A 5 9.16 -18.15 -3.27
N ALA A 6 8.65 -18.14 -4.52
CA ALA A 6 8.12 -16.93 -5.14
C ALA A 6 6.92 -16.35 -4.38
N SER A 7 5.97 -17.20 -3.96
CA SER A 7 4.79 -16.76 -3.20
C SER A 7 5.14 -16.18 -1.83
N LEU A 8 6.10 -16.79 -1.12
CA LEU A 8 6.60 -16.31 0.17
C LEU A 8 7.34 -14.98 0.02
N ALA A 9 8.23 -14.87 -0.96
CA ALA A 9 8.97 -13.64 -1.23
C ALA A 9 8.03 -12.48 -1.57
N LEU A 10 7.05 -12.71 -2.45
CA LEU A 10 6.06 -11.70 -2.83
C LEU A 10 5.15 -11.31 -1.65
N GLY A 11 4.70 -12.28 -0.86
CA GLY A 11 3.87 -12.03 0.32
C GLY A 11 4.61 -11.20 1.37
N LEU A 12 5.86 -11.54 1.67
CA LEU A 12 6.70 -10.77 2.59
C LEU A 12 6.97 -9.36 2.09
N LEU A 13 7.24 -9.18 0.80
CA LEU A 13 7.41 -7.86 0.18
C LEU A 13 6.13 -7.02 0.28
N MET A 14 4.96 -7.61 0.03
CA MET A 14 3.68 -6.91 0.19
C MET A 14 3.43 -6.51 1.65
N MET A 15 3.75 -7.37 2.61
CA MET A 15 3.60 -7.05 4.03
C MET A 15 4.56 -5.94 4.46
N ALA A 16 5.83 -6.01 4.08
CA ALA A 16 6.82 -4.97 4.37
C ALA A 16 6.43 -3.63 3.71
N GLY A 17 6.00 -3.66 2.45
CA GLY A 17 5.49 -2.49 1.73
C GLY A 17 4.25 -1.90 2.39
N GLY A 18 3.28 -2.73 2.77
CA GLY A 18 2.07 -2.30 3.45
C GLY A 18 2.34 -1.69 4.82
N ALA A 19 3.26 -2.28 5.60
CA ALA A 19 3.71 -1.73 6.87
C ALA A 19 4.44 -0.39 6.68
N TRP A 20 5.28 -0.28 5.65
CA TRP A 20 5.96 0.96 5.31
C TRP A 20 4.98 2.07 4.92
N VAL A 21 3.98 1.75 4.10
CA VAL A 21 2.89 2.67 3.73
C VAL A 21 2.10 3.10 4.97
N TRP A 22 1.80 2.17 5.88
CA TRP A 22 1.11 2.48 7.13
C TRP A 22 1.92 3.45 8.01
N LEU A 23 3.21 3.18 8.19
CA LEU A 23 4.10 3.99 9.02
C LEU A 23 4.37 5.37 8.42
N ARG A 24 4.52 5.45 7.09
CA ARG A 24 4.80 6.71 6.36
C ARG A 24 3.57 7.34 5.72
N ARG A 25 2.36 6.94 6.14
CA ARG A 25 1.09 7.40 5.56
C ARG A 25 0.95 8.92 5.48
N SER A 26 1.47 9.66 6.46
CA SER A 26 1.45 11.13 6.47
C SER A 26 2.40 11.73 5.44
N THR A 27 3.63 11.21 5.34
CA THR A 27 4.62 11.66 4.36
C THR A 27 4.19 11.35 2.93
N LEU A 28 3.65 10.15 2.70
CA LEU A 28 3.11 9.74 1.40
C LEU A 28 1.93 10.61 0.99
N PHE A 29 1.02 10.89 1.92
CA PHE A 29 -0.08 11.82 1.68
C PHE A 29 0.40 13.21 1.25
N VAL A 30 1.40 13.77 1.95
CA VAL A 30 1.95 15.09 1.59
C VAL A 30 2.63 15.05 0.20
N ALA A 31 3.33 13.97 -0.12
CA ALA A 31 3.95 13.78 -1.43
C ALA A 31 2.89 13.71 -2.56
N VAL A 32 1.83 12.91 -2.36
CA VAL A 32 0.71 12.78 -3.31
C VAL A 32 0.03 14.13 -3.52
N VAL A 33 -0.32 14.84 -2.44
CA VAL A 33 -0.97 16.16 -2.53
C VAL A 33 -0.06 17.19 -3.21
N ARG A 34 1.26 17.14 -3.00
CA ARG A 34 2.21 18.02 -3.70
C ARG A 34 2.25 17.72 -5.20
N GLY A 35 2.28 16.44 -5.58
CA GLY A 35 2.23 16.00 -6.98
C GLY A 35 0.90 16.37 -7.66
N GLU A 36 -0.24 16.09 -7.01
CA GLU A 36 -1.57 16.49 -7.51
C GLU A 36 -1.69 18.01 -7.68
N ARG A 37 -1.11 18.80 -6.77
CA ARG A 37 -1.09 20.27 -6.92
C ARG A 37 -0.27 20.75 -8.10
N GLN A 38 0.78 20.03 -8.48
CA GLN A 38 1.57 20.32 -9.69
C GLN A 38 0.82 19.94 -10.97
N LEU A 39 0.06 18.83 -10.95
CA LEU A 39 -0.65 18.33 -12.13
C LEU A 39 -2.00 19.02 -12.39
N VAL A 40 -2.79 19.28 -11.33
CA VAL A 40 -4.20 19.72 -11.45
C VAL A 40 -4.40 21.17 -10.99
N GLY A 41 -3.33 21.82 -10.54
CA GLY A 41 -3.34 23.20 -10.05
C GLY A 41 -3.81 23.35 -8.59
N LYS A 42 -3.41 24.46 -7.97
CA LYS A 42 -3.52 24.72 -6.52
C LYS A 42 -4.95 24.72 -5.95
N ARG A 43 -5.99 24.89 -6.78
CA ARG A 43 -7.41 24.90 -6.34
C ARG A 43 -7.97 23.48 -6.26
N VAL A 44 -7.76 22.66 -7.30
CA VAL A 44 -8.27 21.28 -7.35
C VAL A 44 -7.51 20.38 -6.37
N GLY A 45 -6.17 20.52 -6.28
CA GLY A 45 -5.37 19.78 -5.30
C GLY A 45 -5.67 20.12 -3.83
N ARG A 46 -6.38 21.24 -3.55
CA ARG A 46 -6.92 21.53 -2.20
C ARG A 46 -8.25 20.83 -1.94
N ALA A 47 -9.10 20.66 -2.96
CA ALA A 47 -10.36 19.93 -2.85
C ALA A 47 -10.12 18.42 -2.70
N PHE A 48 -9.18 17.86 -3.45
CA PHE A 48 -8.76 16.45 -3.30
C PHE A 48 -8.11 16.18 -1.94
N ALA A 49 -7.21 17.04 -1.49
CA ALA A 49 -6.60 16.93 -0.16
C ALA A 49 -7.60 17.04 1.00
N ARG A 50 -8.77 17.68 0.79
CA ARG A 50 -9.86 17.70 1.79
C ARG A 50 -10.67 16.41 1.82
N ARG A 51 -10.70 15.64 0.73
CA ARG A 51 -11.40 14.35 0.63
C ARG A 51 -10.51 13.16 0.97
N GLN A 52 -9.23 13.23 0.61
CA GLN A 52 -8.25 12.21 0.97
C GLN A 52 -7.80 12.42 2.43
N SER A 53 -7.94 11.40 3.26
CA SER A 53 -7.45 11.44 4.64
C SER A 53 -6.17 10.60 4.78
N PRO A 54 -5.23 10.96 5.68
CA PRO A 54 -4.08 10.11 6.01
C PRO A 54 -4.50 8.71 6.46
N ARG A 55 -5.72 8.57 7.00
CA ARG A 55 -6.34 7.29 7.36
C ARG A 55 -6.64 6.43 6.13
N GLY A 56 -7.10 7.03 5.03
CA GLY A 56 -7.31 6.33 3.76
C GLY A 56 -6.02 5.80 3.15
N VAL A 57 -4.93 6.56 3.22
CA VAL A 57 -3.60 6.09 2.78
C VAL A 57 -3.10 4.95 3.67
N GLY A 58 -3.31 5.04 4.99
CA GLY A 58 -3.03 3.93 5.90
C GLY A 58 -3.84 2.67 5.56
N PHE A 59 -5.12 2.82 5.23
CA PHE A 59 -5.99 1.70 4.87
C PHE A 59 -5.45 0.90 3.67
N VAL A 60 -4.85 1.57 2.68
CA VAL A 60 -4.15 0.90 1.57
C VAL A 60 -3.00 0.03 2.07
N GLY A 61 -2.19 0.54 3.01
CA GLY A 61 -1.11 -0.23 3.63
C GLY A 61 -1.61 -1.47 4.38
N VAL A 62 -2.72 -1.35 5.11
CA VAL A 62 -3.35 -2.50 5.79
C VAL A 62 -3.86 -3.55 4.80
N TRP A 63 -4.50 -3.11 3.71
CA TRP A 63 -4.92 -4.03 2.64
C TRP A 63 -3.76 -4.76 2.00
N MET A 64 -2.63 -4.09 1.77
CA MET A 64 -1.43 -4.75 1.24
C MET A 64 -0.91 -5.84 2.19
N ILE A 65 -0.97 -5.62 3.50
CA ILE A 65 -0.59 -6.64 4.50
C ILE A 65 -1.54 -7.84 4.42
N ILE A 66 -2.86 -7.60 4.35
CA ILE A 66 -3.87 -8.66 4.25
C ILE A 66 -3.67 -9.50 2.97
N LEU A 67 -3.44 -8.84 1.83
CA LEU A 67 -3.17 -9.51 0.56
C LEU A 67 -1.87 -10.31 0.59
N GLY A 68 -0.82 -9.77 1.22
CA GLY A 68 0.44 -10.47 1.43
C GLY A 68 0.26 -11.76 2.26
N LEU A 69 -0.51 -11.69 3.35
CA LEU A 69 -0.87 -12.87 4.16
C LEU A 69 -1.66 -13.89 3.34
N ALA A 70 -2.65 -13.45 2.57
CA ALA A 70 -3.45 -14.33 1.72
C ALA A 70 -2.58 -15.06 0.67
N MET A 71 -1.64 -14.36 0.04
CA MET A 71 -0.68 -14.96 -0.89
C MET A 71 0.19 -16.03 -0.24
N ILE A 72 0.69 -15.77 0.98
CA ILE A 72 1.49 -16.75 1.74
C ILE A 72 0.64 -18.00 2.02
N MET A 73 -0.61 -17.82 2.46
CA MET A 73 -1.52 -18.92 2.75
C MET A 73 -1.82 -19.77 1.51
N ILE A 74 -2.07 -19.15 0.36
CA ILE A 74 -2.29 -19.86 -0.91
C ILE A 74 -1.02 -20.59 -1.35
N GLY A 75 0.15 -19.96 -1.20
CA GLY A 75 1.44 -20.56 -1.50
C GLY A 75 1.71 -21.82 -0.68
N ILE A 76 1.41 -21.77 0.63
CA ILE A 76 1.52 -22.93 1.54
C ILE A 76 0.50 -24.00 1.16
N ALA A 77 -0.78 -23.65 0.97
CA ALA A 77 -1.84 -24.59 0.64
C ALA A 77 -1.63 -25.30 -0.71
N SER A 78 -0.94 -24.67 -1.65
CA SER A 78 -0.60 -25.27 -2.96
C SER A 78 0.70 -26.09 -2.95
N ALA A 79 1.44 -26.08 -1.84
CA ALA A 79 2.66 -26.86 -1.65
C ALA A 79 2.45 -28.14 -0.83
N ILE A 80 1.29 -28.26 -0.16
CA ILE A 80 0.79 -29.48 0.50
C ILE A 80 0.04 -30.32 -0.54
#